data_AF-A0A817N7C6-F1
#
_entry.id   AF-A0A817N7C6-F1
#
_cell.length_a   1.000
_cell.length_b   1.000
_cell.length_c   1.000
_cell.angle_alpha   90.00
_cell.angle_beta   90.00
_cell.angle_gamma   90.00
#
_symmetry.space_group_name_H-M   'P 1'
#
loop_
_entity.id
_entity.type
_entity.pdbx_description
1 polymer ?
#
loop_
_entity_poly.entity_id
_entity_poly.type
_entity_poly.pdbx_seq_one_letter_code
_entity_poly.pdbx_strand_id
1 'polypeptide(L)'
;GKKRWKDFKVRVVEHNMRIMAKYYTRARTQKMAELLDLTKDEAEQFLSNLVSNKTISAKIDRLQDIVTFQQKKSPQEILNDWSVNLNSLMTIINKTCHLINKEKTVHAVRS
;
A
#
# COMPACT_ATOMS: atom_id res chain seq x y z
N GLY A 1 8.49 7.78 33.44
CA GLY A 1 7.16 7.20 33.14
C GLY A 1 6.43 7.94 32.04
N LYS A 2 5.93 9.16 32.32
CA LYS A 2 4.98 9.88 31.42
C LYS A 2 5.52 10.23 30.02
N LYS A 3 6.80 10.63 29.90
CA LYS A 3 7.42 10.95 28.60
C LYS A 3 7.47 9.72 27.68
N ARG A 4 8.00 8.60 28.18
CA ARG A 4 8.08 7.31 27.45
C ARG A 4 6.71 6.82 26.98
N TRP A 5 5.67 7.00 27.79
CA TRP A 5 4.30 6.61 27.41
C TRP A 5 3.76 7.44 26.25
N LYS A 6 3.98 8.77 26.28
CA LYS A 6 3.61 9.66 25.16
C LYS A 6 4.37 9.29 23.89
N ASP A 7 5.67 9.09 23.98
CA ASP A 7 6.51 8.72 22.82
C ASP A 7 6.06 7.38 22.23
N PHE A 8 5.69 6.40 23.08
CA PHE A 8 5.14 5.13 22.64
C PHE A 8 3.81 5.30 21.89
N LYS A 9 2.86 6.07 22.45
CA LYS A 9 1.57 6.35 21.79
C LYS A 9 1.77 6.97 20.41
N VAL A 10 2.66 7.95 20.29
CA VAL A 10 2.98 8.61 19.01
C VAL A 10 3.49 7.59 17.99
N ARG A 11 4.41 6.69 18.38
CA ARG A 11 4.94 5.68 17.46
C ARG A 11 3.90 4.65 17.02
N VAL A 12 2.97 4.28 17.89
CA VAL A 12 1.88 3.35 17.53
C VAL A 12 0.93 3.99 16.51
N VAL A 13 0.53 5.24 16.75
CA VAL A 13 -0.32 6.00 15.81
C VAL A 13 0.38 6.16 14.46
N GLU A 14 1.67 6.50 14.47
CA GLU A 14 2.46 6.61 13.24
C GLU A 14 2.53 5.29 12.48
N HIS A 15 2.80 4.18 13.18
CA HIS A 15 2.80 2.87 12.57
C HIS A 15 1.45 2.55 11.91
N ASN A 16 0.35 2.74 12.63
CA ASN A 16 -1.00 2.50 12.12
C ASN A 16 -1.30 3.36 10.89
N MET A 17 -0.91 4.63 10.89
CA MET A 17 -1.07 5.52 9.74
C MET A 17 -0.29 5.03 8.51
N ARG A 18 0.95 4.53 8.70
CA ARG A 18 1.74 3.96 7.58
C ARG A 18 1.10 2.70 7.03
N ILE A 19 0.57 1.83 7.89
CA ILE A 19 -0.17 0.64 7.46
C ILE A 19 -1.41 1.06 6.67
N MET A 20 -2.16 2.05 7.14
CA MET A 20 -3.32 2.55 6.41
C MET A 20 -2.94 3.08 5.03
N ALA A 21 -1.85 3.84 4.92
CA ALA A 21 -1.37 4.37 3.65
C ALA A 21 -0.95 3.27 2.65
N LYS A 22 -0.52 2.11 3.13
CA LYS A 22 -0.14 0.97 2.29
C LYS A 22 -1.35 0.21 1.75
N TYR A 23 -2.39 0.05 2.55
CA TYR A 23 -3.51 -0.85 2.24
C TYR A 23 -4.79 -0.13 1.79
N TYR A 24 -5.00 1.11 2.21
CA TYR A 24 -6.16 1.89 1.79
C TYR A 24 -5.78 2.84 0.66
N THR A 25 -6.50 2.75 -0.45
CA THR A 25 -6.41 3.74 -1.53
C THR A 25 -7.06 5.06 -1.11
N ARG A 26 -8.27 4.95 -0.53
CA ARG A 26 -9.10 6.05 -0.02
C ARG A 26 -9.79 5.59 1.26
N ALA A 27 -9.92 6.49 2.23
CA ALA A 27 -10.63 6.24 3.48
C ALA A 27 -11.37 7.51 3.93
N ARG A 28 -12.47 7.37 4.68
CA ARG A 28 -13.11 8.53 5.34
C ARG A 28 -12.27 8.96 6.53
N THR A 29 -12.07 10.25 6.75
CA THR A 29 -11.27 10.77 7.88
C THR A 29 -11.87 10.33 9.21
N GLN A 30 -13.21 10.33 9.33
CA GLN A 30 -13.90 9.83 10.52
C GLN A 30 -13.50 8.38 10.85
N LYS A 31 -13.47 7.50 9.85
CA LYS A 31 -13.12 6.09 10.07
C LYS A 31 -11.65 5.90 10.42
N MET A 32 -10.78 6.71 9.82
CA MET A 32 -9.35 6.75 10.14
C MET A 32 -9.12 7.19 11.59
N ALA A 33 -9.84 8.21 12.06
CA ALA A 33 -9.75 8.71 13.43
C ALA A 33 -10.18 7.64 14.46
N GLU A 34 -11.29 6.94 14.20
CA GLU A 34 -11.74 5.80 15.00
C GLU A 34 -10.67 4.69 15.11
N LEU A 35 -10.03 4.33 13.99
CA LEU A 35 -9.02 3.27 13.97
C LEU A 35 -7.68 3.67 14.63
N LEU A 36 -7.46 4.97 14.84
CA LEU A 36 -6.25 5.51 15.49
C LEU A 36 -6.48 5.87 16.97
N ASP A 37 -7.72 5.74 17.47
CA ASP A 37 -8.15 6.24 18.78
C ASP A 37 -7.79 7.72 18.99
N LEU A 38 -8.08 8.54 17.96
CA LEU A 38 -7.86 9.98 17.95
C LEU A 38 -9.15 10.72 17.58
N THR A 39 -9.20 12.01 17.92
CA THR A 39 -10.22 12.88 17.33
C THR A 39 -9.92 13.15 15.85
N LYS A 40 -10.93 13.56 15.09
CA LYS A 40 -10.79 13.88 13.67
C LYS A 40 -9.73 14.95 13.41
N ASP A 41 -9.72 16.00 14.24
CA ASP A 41 -8.76 17.10 14.14
C ASP A 41 -7.33 16.65 14.47
N GLU A 42 -7.15 15.84 15.52
CA GLU A 42 -5.84 15.28 15.86
C GLU A 42 -5.32 14.35 14.76
N ALA A 43 -6.19 13.52 14.18
CA ALA A 43 -5.81 12.62 13.10
C ALA A 43 -5.40 13.39 11.84
N GLU A 44 -6.11 14.48 11.50
CA GLU A 44 -5.77 15.38 10.39
C GLU A 44 -4.42 16.05 10.62
N GLN A 45 -4.20 16.59 11.82
CA GLN A 45 -2.95 17.27 12.15
C GLN A 45 -1.76 16.29 12.18
N PHE A 46 -1.97 15.08 12.70
CA PHE A 46 -0.96 14.04 12.71
C PHE A 46 -0.59 13.58 11.30
N LEU A 47 -1.60 13.37 10.43
CA LEU A 47 -1.37 13.06 9.03
C LEU A 47 -0.64 14.19 8.31
N SER A 48 -1.01 15.44 8.57
CA SER A 48 -0.37 16.63 7.96
C SER A 48 1.11 16.73 8.32
N ASN A 49 1.47 16.41 9.57
CA ASN A 49 2.87 16.35 10.01
C ASN A 49 3.64 15.24 9.28
N LEU A 50 3.05 14.05 9.13
CA LEU A 50 3.68 12.93 8.41
C LEU A 50 3.87 13.22 6.92
N VAL A 51 2.93 13.91 6.29
CA VAL A 51 3.03 14.33 4.89
C VAL A 51 4.09 15.41 4.72
N SER A 52 4.13 16.39 5.64
CA SER A 52 5.15 17.46 5.62
C SER A 52 6.57 16.91 5.82
N ASN A 53 6.72 15.89 6.66
CA ASN A 53 7.97 15.17 6.88
C ASN A 53 8.31 14.16 5.76
N LYS A 54 7.48 14.05 4.72
CA LYS A 54 7.62 13.10 3.60
C LYS A 54 7.64 11.62 4.02
N THR A 55 7.15 11.29 5.21
CA THR A 55 7.04 9.90 5.69
C THR A 55 5.93 9.14 4.95
N ILE A 56 4.84 9.83 4.62
CA ILE A 56 3.67 9.28 3.92
C ILE A 56 3.25 10.27 2.82
N SER A 57 2.85 9.77 1.65
CA SER A 57 2.16 10.58 0.65
C SER A 57 0.64 10.41 0.82
N ALA A 58 -0.06 11.50 1.08
CA ALA A 58 -1.51 11.51 1.19
C ALA A 58 -2.09 12.87 0.80
N LYS A 59 -3.35 12.89 0.39
CA LYS A 59 -4.13 14.10 0.12
C LYS A 59 -5.43 14.05 0.92
N ILE A 60 -5.72 15.14 1.63
CA ILE A 60 -6.91 15.28 2.46
C ILE A 60 -7.90 16.18 1.73
N ASP A 61 -9.13 15.68 1.53
CA ASP A 61 -10.27 16.47 1.11
C ASP A 61 -11.17 16.70 2.33
N ARG A 62 -11.05 17.88 2.95
CA ARG A 62 -11.76 18.23 4.19
C ARG A 62 -13.26 18.42 3.97
N LEU A 63 -13.68 18.90 2.79
CA LEU A 63 -15.09 19.13 2.48
C LEU A 63 -15.84 17.82 2.28
N GLN A 64 -15.20 16.85 1.61
CA GLN A 64 -15.78 15.52 1.37
C GLN A 64 -15.48 14.52 2.48
N ASP A 65 -14.65 14.88 3.45
CA ASP A 65 -14.17 14.04 4.53
C ASP A 65 -13.43 12.76 4.08
N ILE A 66 -12.64 12.86 3.01
CA ILE A 66 -11.92 11.73 2.42
C ILE A 66 -10.42 11.98 2.39
N VAL A 67 -9.67 11.00 2.86
CA VAL A 67 -8.21 10.92 2.69
C VAL A 67 -7.90 9.97 1.55
N THR A 68 -7.04 10.40 0.64
CA THR A 68 -6.52 9.58 -0.47
C THR A 68 -5.03 9.36 -0.28
N PHE A 69 -4.60 8.11 -0.12
CA PHE A 69 -3.19 7.74 0.05
C PHE A 69 -2.51 7.37 -1.27
N GLN A 70 -3.30 7.06 -2.30
CA GLN A 70 -2.75 6.73 -3.60
C GLN A 70 -2.18 7.98 -4.29
N GLN A 71 -0.94 7.90 -4.71
CA GLN A 71 -0.34 8.90 -5.59
C GLN A 71 -0.98 8.81 -6.98
N LYS A 72 -1.34 9.96 -7.56
CA LYS A 72 -1.84 10.02 -8.94
C LYS A 72 -0.72 9.52 -9.85
N LYS A 73 -0.93 8.35 -10.47
CA LYS A 73 -0.04 7.82 -11.50
C LYS A 73 -0.29 8.55 -12.81
N SER A 74 0.77 8.87 -13.53
CA SER A 74 0.71 9.35 -14.90
C SER A 74 0.28 8.22 -15.86
N PRO A 75 -0.29 8.54 -17.03
CA PRO A 75 -0.61 7.53 -18.04
C PRO A 75 0.61 6.69 -18.45
N GLN A 76 1.80 7.31 -18.50
CA GLN A 76 3.05 6.64 -18.81
C GLN A 76 3.44 5.60 -17.76
N GLU A 77 3.33 5.93 -16.47
CA GLU A 77 3.61 4.98 -15.38
C GLU A 77 2.64 3.79 -15.41
N ILE A 78 1.36 4.03 -15.71
CA ILE A 78 0.36 2.96 -15.83
C ILE A 78 0.73 2.00 -16.97
N LEU A 79 1.13 2.54 -18.13
CA LEU A 79 1.55 1.73 -19.28
C LEU A 79 2.83 0.94 -19.01
N ASN A 80 3.76 1.53 -18.24
CA ASN A 80 4.98 0.85 -17.84
C ASN A 80 4.69 -0.30 -16.87
N ASP A 81 3.86 -0.07 -15.85
CA ASP A 81 3.42 -1.11 -14.90
C ASP A 81 2.73 -2.26 -15.65
N TRP A 82 1.87 -1.93 -16.63
CA TRP A 82 1.21 -2.93 -17.46
C TRP A 82 2.19 -3.76 -18.30
N SER A 83 3.18 -3.11 -18.92
CA SER A 83 4.24 -3.77 -19.69
C SER A 83 5.06 -4.72 -18.82
N VAL A 84 5.42 -4.31 -17.60
CA VAL A 84 6.14 -5.15 -16.63
C VAL A 84 5.31 -6.38 -16.23
N ASN A 85 4.01 -6.20 -16.02
CA ASN A 85 3.10 -7.30 -15.69
C ASN A 85 2.98 -8.29 -16.85
N LEU A 86 2.91 -7.83 -18.10
CA LEU A 86 2.92 -8.71 -19.28
C LEU A 86 4.22 -9.52 -19.41
N ASN A 87 5.36 -8.89 -19.20
CA ASN A 87 6.66 -9.59 -19.22
C ASN A 87 6.74 -10.67 -18.12
N SER A 88 6.22 -10.35 -16.94
CA SER A 88 6.15 -11.30 -15.82
C SER A 88 5.23 -12.48 -16.14
N LEU A 89 4.07 -12.21 -16.74
CA LEU A 89 3.13 -13.23 -17.20
C LEU A 89 3.77 -14.16 -18.23
N MET A 90 4.42 -13.61 -19.27
CA MET A 90 5.10 -14.41 -20.29
C MET A 90 6.23 -15.26 -19.71
N THR A 91 6.96 -14.72 -18.74
CA THR A 91 8.01 -15.46 -18.02
C THR A 91 7.43 -16.68 -17.29
N ILE A 92 6.28 -16.50 -16.62
CA ILE A 92 5.60 -17.59 -15.92
C ILE A 92 5.09 -18.64 -16.91
N ILE A 93 4.44 -18.21 -18.00
CA ILE A 93 3.93 -19.11 -19.05
C ILE A 93 5.07 -19.95 -19.63
N ASN A 94 6.19 -19.32 -19.99
CA ASN A 94 7.34 -20.04 -20.54
C ASN A 94 7.91 -21.07 -19.57
N LYS A 95 8.03 -20.71 -18.28
CA LYS A 95 8.46 -21.65 -17.24
C LYS A 95 7.50 -22.83 -17.12
N THR A 96 6.19 -22.58 -17.09
CA THR A 96 5.16 -23.62 -17.00
C THR A 96 5.21 -24.55 -18.22
N CYS A 97 5.29 -24.02 -19.44
CA CYS A 97 5.44 -24.83 -20.65
C CYS A 97 6.70 -25.70 -20.61
N HIS A 98 7.83 -25.14 -20.18
CA HIS A 98 9.07 -25.89 -20.04
C HIS A 98 8.93 -27.04 -19.02
N LEU A 99 8.30 -26.79 -17.86
CA LEU A 99 8.06 -27.81 -16.84
C LEU A 99 7.15 -28.94 -17.36
N ILE A 100 6.05 -28.60 -18.06
CA ILE A 100 5.15 -29.58 -18.67
C ILE A 100 5.89 -30.45 -19.69
N ASN A 101 6.68 -29.83 -20.58
CA ASN A 101 7.43 -30.57 -21.59
C ASN A 101 8.47 -31.48 -20.95
N LYS A 102 9.17 -31.00 -19.91
CA LYS A 102 10.12 -31.82 -19.15
C LYS A 102 9.42 -33.03 -18.51
N GLU A 103 8.26 -32.84 -17.91
CA GLU A 103 7.47 -33.91 -17.30
C GLU A 103 7.03 -34.95 -18.34
N LYS A 104 6.50 -34.49 -19.50
CA LYS A 104 6.12 -35.37 -20.61
C LYS A 104 7.28 -36.24 -21.09
N THR A 105 8.47 -35.65 -21.26
CA THR A 105 9.67 -36.41 -21.67
C THR A 105 10.08 -37.44 -20.62
N VAL A 106 10.07 -37.08 -19.34
CA VAL A 106 10.40 -38.03 -18.26
C VAL A 106 9.39 -39.18 -18.18
N HIS A 107 8.10 -38.90 -18.36
CA HIS A 107 7.07 -39.93 -18.38
C HIS A 107 7.22 -40.87 -19.58
N ALA A 108 7.43 -40.31 -20.78
CA ALA A 108 7.62 -41.08 -22.01
C ALA A 108 8.87 -41.97 -21.99
N VAL A 109 9.92 -41.60 -21.24
CA VAL A 109 11.12 -42.43 -21.04
C VAL A 109 10.91 -43.54 -20.00
N ARG A 110 9.92 -43.40 -19.10
CA ARG A 110 9.60 -44.37 -18.04
C ARG A 110 8.54 -45.39 -18.44
N SER A 111 7.67 -45.04 -19.40
CA SER A 111 6.72 -45.94 -20.06
C SER A 111 7.39 -46.73 -21.17
#